data_AF-A0A7S3C834-F1
#
_entry.id   AF-A0A7S3C834-F1
#
_cell.length_a   1.000
_cell.length_b   1.000
_cell.length_c   1.000
_cell.angle_alpha   90.00
_cell.angle_beta   90.00
_cell.angle_gamma   90.00
#
_symmetry.space_group_name_H-M   'P 1'
#
loop_
_entity.id
_entity.type
_entity.pdbx_description
1 polymer ?
#
loop_
_entity_poly.entity_id
_entity_poly.type
_entity_poly.pdbx_seq_one_letter_code
_entity_poly.pdbx_strand_id
1 'polypeptide(L)'
;MARDGSESEAERVTAARGLASGVGAALLAVGVTARIFASLRRRVNRLQLRDTTSAGEGLTPADVLLGGSALAGMFEPISDEDVFLVLKEALDLGVRGVDTAPHYGLGISEERIGSFFRQLRQIPNSLSARAQDVRVYTKVGRLIRLRSEVGKTVDPVHVQWDNAFDSDDCIFKGIPEDRVSVADYSAEGAASSHRESSDRLEGCEVHGLRVHDCETDFLLEQTLGEGGALEGIARLKREGKISSAGIGVNDPEYALRVLQSPRGKDVDCVMIAGSWNLLDQSAYSLLLHCQRSGVEVHNAGVFASGLIVGGNTVRYQPAQRAMIDKARRWRVLCQRHDCKIAEVALAFAFLPKCVKKIAVGVKTVGELRESLQAAGRPVPRELWQDARREGLIVPGLKF
;
A
#
# COMPACT_ATOMS: atom_id res chain seq x y z
N MET A 1 -34.51 -77.63 44.78
CA MET A 1 -33.80 -78.58 43.88
C MET A 1 -33.52 -77.84 42.58
N ALA A 2 -32.22 -77.76 42.25
CA ALA A 2 -31.59 -77.52 40.95
C ALA A 2 -32.31 -76.75 39.81
N ARG A 3 -31.62 -75.68 39.37
CA ARG A 3 -31.20 -75.33 37.98
C ARG A 3 -32.27 -75.39 36.87
N ASP A 4 -32.42 -74.32 36.10
CA ASP A 4 -31.53 -74.10 34.94
C ASP A 4 -31.63 -72.67 34.42
N GLY A 5 -30.48 -72.05 34.16
CA GLY A 5 -30.35 -70.69 33.66
C GLY A 5 -29.74 -70.76 32.27
N SER A 6 -30.58 -70.73 31.24
CA SER A 6 -30.19 -70.58 29.85
C SER A 6 -30.55 -69.17 29.38
N GLU A 7 -29.77 -68.18 29.80
CA GLU A 7 -29.73 -66.89 29.10
C GLU A 7 -28.55 -66.89 28.14
N SER A 8 -28.90 -66.72 26.87
CA SER A 8 -28.10 -67.04 25.71
C SER A 8 -26.88 -66.14 25.53
N GLU A 9 -25.81 -66.74 25.01
CA GLU A 9 -24.60 -66.11 24.50
C GLU A 9 -24.86 -65.08 23.37
N ALA A 10 -26.11 -64.95 22.89
CA ALA A 10 -26.53 -64.00 21.86
C ALA A 10 -26.68 -62.56 22.35
N GLU A 11 -26.92 -62.31 23.64
CA GLU A 11 -27.08 -60.93 24.15
C GLU A 11 -25.75 -60.19 24.35
N ARG A 12 -24.65 -60.92 24.60
CA ARG A 12 -23.32 -60.30 24.77
C ARG A 12 -22.68 -59.85 23.45
N VAL A 13 -23.04 -60.47 22.32
CA VAL A 13 -22.51 -60.10 20.99
C VAL A 13 -23.20 -58.85 20.42
N THR A 14 -24.45 -58.58 20.85
CA THR A 14 -25.25 -57.45 20.33
C THR A 14 -24.85 -56.12 20.98
N ALA A 15 -24.46 -56.12 22.25
CA ALA A 15 -23.96 -54.94 22.96
C ALA A 15 -22.59 -54.45 22.44
N ALA A 16 -21.70 -55.36 22.04
CA ALA A 16 -20.37 -55.02 21.52
C ALA A 16 -20.40 -54.40 20.11
N ARG A 17 -21.38 -54.77 19.27
CA ARG A 17 -21.57 -54.16 17.93
C ARG A 17 -22.19 -52.76 17.99
N GLY A 18 -22.98 -52.45 19.01
CA GLY A 18 -23.55 -51.11 19.23
C GLY A 18 -22.50 -50.06 19.59
N LEU A 19 -21.58 -50.37 20.52
CA LEU A 19 -20.53 -49.42 20.92
C LEU A 19 -19.47 -49.17 19.84
N ALA A 20 -19.11 -50.16 19.02
CA ALA A 20 -18.15 -49.98 17.93
C ALA A 20 -18.68 -49.05 16.82
N SER A 21 -20.00 -49.06 16.56
CA SER A 21 -20.63 -48.18 15.57
C SER A 21 -20.71 -46.71 16.01
N GLY A 22 -20.95 -46.46 17.29
CA GLY A 22 -21.01 -45.11 17.88
C GLY A 22 -19.64 -44.44 18.01
N VAL A 23 -18.60 -45.21 18.37
CA VAL A 23 -17.22 -44.70 18.45
C VAL A 23 -16.66 -44.40 17.06
N GLY A 24 -16.97 -45.24 16.06
CA GLY A 24 -16.63 -44.98 14.66
C GLY A 24 -17.29 -43.70 14.13
N ALA A 25 -18.60 -43.51 14.37
CA ALA A 25 -19.33 -42.32 13.96
C ALA A 25 -18.84 -41.04 14.68
N ALA A 26 -18.50 -41.12 15.97
CA ALA A 26 -17.94 -40.01 16.74
C ALA A 26 -16.51 -39.64 16.30
N LEU A 27 -15.65 -40.63 16.00
CA LEU A 27 -14.31 -40.42 15.44
C LEU A 27 -14.37 -39.85 14.01
N LEU A 28 -15.31 -40.31 13.19
CA LEU A 28 -15.61 -39.74 11.86
C LEU A 28 -16.12 -38.31 11.99
N ALA A 29 -17.03 -38.02 12.91
CA ALA A 29 -17.52 -36.67 13.17
C ALA A 29 -16.37 -35.76 13.61
N VAL A 30 -15.60 -36.11 14.65
CA VAL A 30 -14.43 -35.35 15.12
C VAL A 30 -13.37 -35.18 14.02
N GLY A 31 -13.13 -36.21 13.21
CA GLY A 31 -12.21 -36.15 12.07
C GLY A 31 -12.71 -35.25 10.94
N VAL A 32 -14.03 -35.21 10.70
CA VAL A 32 -14.68 -34.29 9.76
C VAL A 32 -14.65 -32.86 10.30
N THR A 33 -14.94 -32.62 11.58
CA THR A 33 -14.81 -31.30 12.20
C THR A 33 -13.35 -30.84 12.17
N ALA A 34 -12.38 -31.68 12.52
CA ALA A 34 -10.96 -31.35 12.46
C ALA A 34 -10.48 -31.05 11.02
N ARG A 35 -10.97 -31.80 10.01
CA ARG A 35 -10.69 -31.51 8.60
C ARG A 35 -11.34 -30.23 8.12
N ILE A 36 -12.58 -29.94 8.55
CA ILE A 36 -13.29 -28.69 8.26
C ILE A 36 -12.57 -27.52 8.92
N PHE A 37 -12.22 -27.60 10.21
CA PHE A 37 -11.43 -26.60 10.92
C PHE A 37 -10.04 -26.42 10.31
N ALA A 38 -9.34 -27.49 9.93
CA ALA A 38 -8.05 -27.41 9.25
C ALA A 38 -8.16 -26.85 7.82
N SER A 39 -9.28 -27.07 7.14
CA SER A 39 -9.59 -26.49 5.83
C SER A 39 -9.92 -25.01 5.94
N LEU A 40 -10.77 -24.62 6.90
CA LEU A 40 -11.10 -23.24 7.25
C LEU A 40 -9.84 -22.48 7.69
N ARG A 41 -9.04 -23.02 8.60
CA ARG A 41 -7.76 -22.44 9.03
C ARG A 41 -6.76 -22.33 7.87
N ARG A 42 -6.73 -23.29 6.94
CA ARG A 42 -5.92 -23.21 5.71
C ARG A 42 -6.44 -22.16 4.72
N ARG A 43 -7.75 -21.91 4.64
CA ARG A 43 -8.35 -20.86 3.81
C ARG A 43 -8.11 -19.47 4.40
N VAL A 44 -8.21 -19.30 5.73
CA VAL A 44 -7.91 -18.04 6.44
C VAL A 44 -6.41 -17.71 6.43
N ASN A 45 -5.55 -18.73 6.27
CA ASN A 45 -4.10 -18.56 6.18
C ASN A 45 -3.56 -18.34 4.75
N ARG A 46 -4.43 -18.09 3.77
CA ARG A 46 -4.03 -17.77 2.40
C ARG A 46 -4.48 -16.38 2.02
N LEU A 47 -3.63 -15.71 1.25
CA LEU A 47 -3.96 -14.44 0.64
C LEU A 47 -5.01 -14.68 -0.43
N GLN A 48 -6.11 -13.95 -0.36
CA GLN A 48 -7.18 -13.98 -1.35
C GLN A 48 -6.73 -13.15 -2.54
N LEU A 49 -6.75 -13.77 -3.72
CA LEU A 49 -6.28 -13.16 -4.96
C LEU A 49 -7.48 -12.83 -5.85
N ARG A 50 -7.36 -11.77 -6.64
CA ARG A 50 -8.27 -11.45 -7.74
C ARG A 50 -8.03 -12.40 -8.92
N ASP A 51 -9.07 -12.62 -9.71
CA ASP A 51 -8.94 -13.30 -10.99
C ASP A 51 -8.35 -12.35 -12.03
N THR A 52 -7.12 -12.62 -12.46
CA THR A 52 -6.42 -11.81 -13.47
C THR A 52 -6.79 -12.17 -14.90
N THR A 53 -7.57 -13.22 -15.12
CA THR A 53 -7.95 -13.69 -16.47
C THR A 53 -9.22 -13.03 -16.99
N SER A 54 -10.05 -12.50 -16.09
CA SER A 54 -11.28 -11.79 -16.42
C SER A 54 -11.06 -10.28 -16.40
N ALA A 55 -11.64 -9.56 -17.36
CA ALA A 55 -11.54 -8.10 -17.40
C ALA A 55 -12.29 -7.39 -16.23
N GLY A 56 -13.21 -8.09 -15.56
CA GLY A 56 -14.09 -7.51 -14.54
C GLY A 56 -13.49 -7.32 -13.14
N GLU A 57 -12.42 -8.05 -12.80
CA GLU A 57 -11.69 -7.86 -11.52
C GLU A 57 -10.36 -7.12 -11.71
N GLY A 58 -10.11 -6.60 -12.91
CA GLY A 58 -8.89 -5.86 -13.26
C GLY A 58 -8.79 -4.50 -12.57
N LEU A 59 -7.57 -3.96 -12.55
CA LEU A 59 -7.30 -2.62 -12.05
C LEU A 59 -7.95 -1.56 -12.95
N THR A 60 -8.72 -0.65 -12.36
CA THR A 60 -9.37 0.46 -13.06
C THR A 60 -8.72 1.81 -12.71
N PRO A 61 -8.97 2.90 -13.47
CA PRO A 61 -8.49 4.23 -13.09
C PRO A 61 -8.94 4.68 -11.68
N ALA A 62 -10.10 4.22 -11.21
CA ALA A 62 -10.60 4.54 -9.87
C ALA A 62 -9.76 3.90 -8.76
N ASP A 63 -9.03 2.82 -9.05
CA ASP A 63 -8.13 2.13 -8.11
C ASP A 63 -6.72 2.73 -8.08
N VAL A 64 -6.42 3.70 -8.95
CA VAL A 64 -5.12 4.35 -9.01
C VAL A 64 -5.09 5.60 -8.11
N LEU A 65 -4.00 5.74 -7.36
CA LEU A 65 -3.56 6.98 -6.74
C LEU A 65 -2.48 7.58 -7.63
N LEU A 66 -2.67 8.82 -8.08
CA LEU A 66 -1.60 9.54 -8.74
C LEU A 66 -0.52 9.90 -7.68
N GLY A 67 0.70 9.43 -7.90
CA GLY A 67 1.81 9.58 -6.95
C GLY A 67 2.48 10.96 -7.07
N GLY A 68 2.32 11.77 -6.05
CA GLY A 68 2.77 13.16 -5.99
C GLY A 68 4.29 13.34 -5.86
N SER A 69 5.06 12.29 -5.56
CA SER A 69 6.51 12.38 -5.54
C SER A 69 7.10 12.71 -6.92
N ALA A 70 6.54 12.13 -7.98
CA ALA A 70 6.92 12.44 -9.36
C ALA A 70 6.59 13.91 -9.71
N LEU A 71 5.42 14.39 -9.25
CA LEU A 71 5.00 15.78 -9.41
C LEU A 71 5.86 16.77 -8.61
N ALA A 72 6.69 16.28 -7.69
CA ALA A 72 7.65 17.06 -6.91
C ALA A 72 9.09 16.97 -7.44
N GLY A 73 9.28 16.44 -8.66
CA GLY A 73 10.60 16.38 -9.29
C GLY A 73 11.47 15.23 -8.78
N MET A 74 10.88 14.11 -8.35
CA MET A 74 11.66 12.92 -7.98
C MET A 74 12.52 12.45 -9.17
N PHE A 75 13.82 12.30 -8.91
CA PHE A 75 14.95 12.01 -9.80
C PHE A 75 15.26 13.06 -10.87
N GLU A 76 14.26 13.75 -11.42
CA GLU A 76 14.47 14.80 -12.43
C GLU A 76 13.40 15.89 -12.28
N PRO A 77 13.70 17.15 -12.66
CA PRO A 77 12.75 18.25 -12.62
C PRO A 77 11.49 17.99 -13.47
N ILE A 78 10.40 18.65 -13.09
CA ILE A 78 9.15 18.68 -13.83
C ILE A 78 8.59 20.11 -13.81
N SER A 79 8.07 20.56 -14.96
CA SER A 79 7.47 21.88 -15.10
C SER A 79 6.07 21.94 -14.48
N ASP A 80 5.62 23.12 -14.08
CA ASP A 80 4.25 23.28 -13.56
C ASP A 80 3.18 23.03 -14.64
N GLU A 81 3.51 23.27 -15.91
CA GLU A 81 2.66 22.96 -17.06
C GLU A 81 2.45 21.45 -17.22
N ASP A 82 3.53 20.66 -17.17
CA ASP A 82 3.44 19.19 -17.24
C ASP A 82 2.65 18.63 -16.06
N VAL A 83 2.85 19.16 -14.86
CA VAL A 83 2.09 18.77 -13.67
C VAL A 83 0.60 19.04 -13.87
N PHE A 84 0.24 20.23 -14.37
CA PHE A 84 -1.15 20.58 -14.69
C PHE A 84 -1.76 19.62 -15.72
N LEU A 85 -1.03 19.34 -16.81
CA LEU A 85 -1.50 18.46 -17.88
C LEU A 85 -1.70 17.02 -17.39
N VAL A 86 -0.78 16.48 -16.58
CA VAL A 86 -0.90 15.15 -15.98
C VAL A 86 -2.11 15.06 -15.05
N LEU A 87 -2.28 16.04 -14.15
CA LEU A 87 -3.41 16.06 -13.22
C LEU A 87 -4.73 16.15 -13.97
N LYS A 88 -4.82 17.03 -14.97
CA LYS A 88 -6.01 17.18 -15.82
C LYS A 88 -6.34 15.87 -16.53
N GLU A 89 -5.37 15.26 -17.21
CA GLU A 89 -5.58 14.02 -17.94
C GLU A 89 -6.01 12.88 -16.99
N ALA A 90 -5.42 12.78 -15.81
CA ALA A 90 -5.79 11.76 -14.82
C ALA A 90 -7.28 11.88 -14.44
N LEU A 91 -7.75 13.09 -14.19
CA LEU A 91 -9.16 13.37 -13.93
C LEU A 91 -10.06 12.99 -15.12
N ASP A 92 -9.65 13.34 -16.34
CA ASP A 92 -10.37 12.99 -17.57
C ASP A 92 -10.48 11.47 -17.78
N LEU A 93 -9.43 10.73 -17.46
CA LEU A 93 -9.37 9.27 -17.57
C LEU A 93 -10.03 8.53 -16.39
N GLY A 94 -10.59 9.24 -15.42
CA GLY A 94 -11.34 8.63 -14.32
C GLY A 94 -10.53 8.35 -13.06
N VAL A 95 -9.29 8.83 -12.95
CA VAL A 95 -8.53 8.78 -11.70
C VAL A 95 -9.17 9.73 -10.69
N ARG A 96 -9.37 9.25 -9.46
CA ARG A 96 -10.03 9.98 -8.37
C ARG A 96 -9.24 9.95 -7.06
N GLY A 97 -8.00 9.49 -7.10
CA GLY A 97 -7.13 9.43 -5.94
C GLY A 97 -5.80 10.10 -6.20
N VAL A 98 -5.30 10.83 -5.21
CA VAL A 98 -3.98 11.44 -5.22
C VAL A 98 -3.27 11.06 -3.92
N ASP A 99 -2.02 10.62 -4.03
CA ASP A 99 -1.13 10.44 -2.89
C ASP A 99 -0.04 11.50 -2.91
N THR A 100 0.12 12.24 -1.81
CA THR A 100 1.17 13.25 -1.66
C THR A 100 1.76 13.22 -0.25
N ALA A 101 2.64 14.15 0.07
CA ALA A 101 3.20 14.35 1.41
C ALA A 101 3.86 15.74 1.50
N PRO A 102 3.91 16.36 2.69
CA PRO A 102 4.71 17.57 2.90
C PRO A 102 6.18 17.35 2.52
N HIS A 103 6.73 16.18 2.85
CA HIS A 103 8.12 15.83 2.55
C HIS A 103 8.43 15.78 1.03
N TYR A 104 7.44 15.60 0.16
CA TYR A 104 7.67 15.48 -1.29
C TYR A 104 8.04 16.83 -1.90
N GLY A 105 9.32 16.98 -2.20
CA GLY A 105 9.91 18.24 -2.68
C GLY A 105 9.73 19.40 -1.70
N LEU A 106 9.75 19.13 -0.40
CA LEU A 106 9.59 20.16 0.64
C LEU A 106 8.31 20.99 0.52
N GLY A 107 7.19 20.33 0.24
CA GLY A 107 5.86 20.92 0.12
C GLY A 107 5.43 21.18 -1.33
N ILE A 108 6.37 21.18 -2.28
CA ILE A 108 6.10 21.44 -3.70
C ILE A 108 5.01 20.52 -4.27
N SER A 109 4.99 19.25 -3.86
CA SER A 109 3.92 18.33 -4.31
C SER A 109 2.53 18.85 -3.95
N GLU A 110 2.33 19.23 -2.68
CA GLU A 110 1.05 19.73 -2.17
C GLU A 110 0.68 21.06 -2.80
N GLU A 111 1.64 21.98 -2.93
CA GLU A 111 1.45 23.30 -3.55
C GLU A 111 1.00 23.18 -5.01
N ARG A 112 1.62 22.29 -5.78
CA ARG A 112 1.26 22.05 -7.19
C ARG A 112 -0.14 21.45 -7.34
N ILE A 113 -0.46 20.46 -6.49
CA ILE A 113 -1.79 19.85 -6.46
C ILE A 113 -2.84 20.89 -6.06
N GLY A 114 -2.57 21.71 -5.03
CA GLY A 114 -3.44 22.78 -4.57
C GLY A 114 -3.70 23.83 -5.66
N SER A 115 -2.64 24.31 -6.30
CA SER A 115 -2.72 25.26 -7.41
C SER A 115 -3.58 24.73 -8.56
N PHE A 116 -3.42 23.46 -8.92
CA PHE A 116 -4.24 22.81 -9.94
C PHE A 116 -5.73 22.83 -9.57
N PHE A 117 -6.09 22.43 -8.36
CA PHE A 117 -7.50 22.42 -7.94
C PHE A 117 -8.08 23.83 -7.78
N ARG A 118 -7.29 24.82 -7.34
CA ARG A 118 -7.71 26.23 -7.37
C ARG A 118 -8.05 26.69 -8.77
N GLN A 119 -7.19 26.39 -9.74
CA GLN A 119 -7.42 26.74 -11.15
C GLN A 119 -8.69 26.07 -11.68
N LEU A 120 -8.92 24.78 -11.36
CA LEU A 120 -10.16 24.10 -11.75
C LEU A 120 -11.42 24.73 -11.15
N ARG A 121 -11.39 25.16 -9.88
CA ARG A 121 -12.54 25.82 -9.24
C ARG A 121 -12.93 27.14 -9.92
N GLN A 122 -11.99 27.81 -10.60
CA GLN A 122 -12.24 29.04 -11.34
C GLN A 122 -12.89 28.80 -12.71
N ILE A 123 -12.90 27.55 -13.20
CA ILE A 123 -13.44 27.19 -14.52
C ILE A 123 -14.66 26.26 -14.31
N PRO A 124 -15.89 26.80 -14.17
CA PRO A 124 -17.08 25.99 -13.95
C PRO A 124 -17.41 25.15 -15.18
N ASN A 125 -16.99 23.89 -15.19
CA ASN A 125 -17.21 22.93 -16.26
C ASN A 125 -17.29 21.50 -15.70
N SER A 126 -17.40 20.49 -16.57
CA SER A 126 -17.48 19.09 -16.13
C SER A 126 -16.25 18.60 -15.35
N LEU A 127 -15.07 19.21 -15.55
CA LEU A 127 -13.86 18.87 -14.79
C LEU A 127 -13.92 19.38 -13.36
N SER A 128 -14.44 20.60 -13.13
CA SER A 128 -14.55 21.14 -11.77
C SER A 128 -15.57 20.36 -10.93
N ALA A 129 -16.62 19.81 -11.54
CA ALA A 129 -17.53 18.88 -10.88
C ALA A 129 -16.82 17.55 -10.51
N ARG A 130 -16.09 16.95 -11.45
CA ARG A 130 -15.32 15.71 -11.19
C ARG A 130 -14.24 15.87 -10.13
N ALA A 131 -13.69 17.08 -9.98
CA ALA A 131 -12.68 17.39 -8.96
C ALA A 131 -13.22 17.26 -7.53
N GLN A 132 -14.53 17.40 -7.31
CA GLN A 132 -15.15 17.23 -5.99
C GLN A 132 -15.07 15.79 -5.49
N ASP A 133 -14.98 14.82 -6.39
CA ASP A 133 -14.87 13.39 -6.06
C ASP A 133 -13.42 12.95 -5.79
N VAL A 134 -12.43 13.85 -5.91
CA VAL A 134 -11.03 13.49 -5.72
C VAL A 134 -10.72 13.34 -4.23
N ARG A 135 -10.14 12.19 -3.89
CA ARG A 135 -9.65 11.89 -2.56
C ARG A 135 -8.15 12.12 -2.49
N VAL A 136 -7.73 13.12 -1.72
CA VAL A 136 -6.32 13.40 -1.46
C VAL A 136 -5.89 12.70 -0.18
N TYR A 137 -4.84 11.89 -0.29
CA TYR A 137 -4.13 11.34 0.85
C TYR A 137 -2.79 12.06 1.00
N THR A 138 -2.53 12.60 2.18
CA THR A 138 -1.23 13.18 2.51
C THR A 138 -0.65 12.53 3.77
N LYS A 139 0.48 13.03 4.26
CA LYS A 139 1.26 12.40 5.32
C LYS A 139 1.61 13.38 6.44
N VAL A 140 1.87 12.83 7.62
CA VAL A 140 2.30 13.55 8.83
C VAL A 140 3.64 13.01 9.34
N GLY A 141 4.27 13.71 10.29
CA GLY A 141 5.51 13.29 10.91
C GLY A 141 6.77 13.97 10.35
N ARG A 142 6.69 14.52 9.14
CA ARG A 142 7.79 15.18 8.43
C ARG A 142 7.33 16.57 7.96
N LEU A 143 7.34 17.53 8.88
CA LEU A 143 6.84 18.90 8.67
C LEU A 143 7.83 19.71 7.84
N ILE A 144 7.37 20.83 7.28
CA ILE A 144 8.20 21.76 6.50
C ILE A 144 8.39 23.04 7.32
N ARG A 145 9.65 23.44 7.51
CA ARG A 145 10.03 24.63 8.28
C ARG A 145 10.99 25.48 7.48
N LEU A 146 11.11 26.76 7.83
CA LEU A 146 12.07 27.62 7.18
C LEU A 146 13.48 27.24 7.61
N ARG A 147 14.42 27.18 6.67
CA ARG A 147 15.83 26.90 6.95
C ARG A 147 16.41 27.92 7.94
N SER A 148 15.93 29.16 7.92
CA SER A 148 16.33 30.23 8.83
C SER A 148 15.90 30.04 10.30
N GLU A 149 15.01 29.08 10.59
CA GLU A 149 14.54 28.72 11.93
C GLU A 149 15.43 27.67 12.62
N VAL A 150 16.27 26.98 11.84
CA VAL A 150 17.20 25.96 12.34
C VAL A 150 18.24 26.61 13.28
N GLY A 151 18.39 26.02 14.47
CA GLY A 151 19.24 26.56 15.54
C GLY A 151 18.62 27.71 16.33
N LYS A 152 17.38 28.13 16.00
CA LYS A 152 16.62 29.15 16.75
C LYS A 152 15.41 28.52 17.42
N THR A 153 14.47 28.04 16.61
CA THR A 153 13.20 27.43 17.05
C THR A 153 13.07 25.99 16.58
N VAL A 154 13.87 25.56 15.61
CA VAL A 154 14.00 24.18 15.16
C VAL A 154 15.34 23.62 15.63
N ASP A 155 15.31 22.54 16.41
CA ASP A 155 16.52 21.80 16.78
C ASP A 155 17.11 21.11 15.54
N PRO A 156 18.39 21.34 15.19
CA PRO A 156 19.06 20.68 14.08
C PRO A 156 18.99 19.15 14.10
N VAL A 157 18.83 18.52 15.28
CA VAL A 157 18.74 17.05 15.41
C VAL A 157 17.49 16.46 14.75
N HIS A 158 16.44 17.25 14.61
CA HIS A 158 15.19 16.83 13.98
C HIS A 158 15.14 17.13 12.48
N VAL A 159 16.14 17.81 11.93
CA VAL A 159 16.19 18.17 10.51
C VAL A 159 16.63 16.96 9.69
N GLN A 160 15.95 16.76 8.56
CA GLN A 160 16.15 15.64 7.65
C GLN A 160 16.98 16.11 6.46
N TRP A 161 18.28 16.17 6.67
CA TRP A 161 19.26 16.73 5.73
C TRP A 161 19.43 15.90 4.45
N ASP A 162 18.95 14.66 4.42
CA ASP A 162 18.88 13.82 3.22
C ASP A 162 17.91 14.39 2.16
N ASN A 163 16.96 15.22 2.59
CA ASN A 163 16.01 15.91 1.70
C ASN A 163 16.15 17.43 1.82
N ALA A 164 17.35 17.94 1.53
CA ALA A 164 17.65 19.37 1.43
C ALA A 164 18.16 19.72 0.02
N PHE A 165 18.02 20.99 -0.38
CA PHE A 165 18.41 21.46 -1.72
C PHE A 165 19.89 21.18 -2.04
N ASP A 166 20.76 21.37 -1.06
CA ASP A 166 22.22 21.25 -1.14
C ASP A 166 22.72 19.84 -0.79
N SER A 167 21.82 18.87 -0.66
CA SER A 167 22.17 17.48 -0.36
C SER A 167 22.32 16.65 -1.63
N ASP A 168 23.46 15.99 -1.77
CA ASP A 168 23.72 15.05 -2.87
C ASP A 168 22.79 13.82 -2.82
N ASP A 169 22.31 13.46 -1.62
CA ASP A 169 21.39 12.36 -1.39
C ASP A 169 19.93 12.71 -1.74
N CYS A 170 19.63 14.00 -1.97
CA CYS A 170 18.27 14.44 -2.23
C CYS A 170 17.77 13.95 -3.59
N ILE A 171 16.75 13.09 -3.54
CA ILE A 171 16.12 12.52 -4.74
C ILE A 171 15.18 13.52 -5.44
N PHE A 172 14.81 14.64 -4.83
CA PHE A 172 13.92 15.63 -5.45
C PHE A 172 14.74 16.75 -6.09
N LYS A 173 14.47 17.06 -7.36
CA LYS A 173 15.19 18.08 -8.13
C LYS A 173 14.32 19.31 -8.36
N GLY A 174 14.94 20.49 -8.30
CA GLY A 174 14.24 21.78 -8.40
C GLY A 174 13.44 22.14 -7.14
N ILE A 175 13.91 21.69 -5.96
CA ILE A 175 13.28 21.99 -4.67
C ILE A 175 13.72 23.35 -4.11
N PRO A 176 12.96 23.97 -3.20
CA PRO A 176 13.32 25.28 -2.65
C PRO A 176 14.52 25.23 -1.70
N GLU A 177 15.31 26.31 -1.67
CA GLU A 177 16.51 26.46 -0.83
C GLU A 177 16.19 26.93 0.60
N ASP A 178 15.04 27.58 0.77
CA ASP A 178 14.65 28.36 1.95
C ASP A 178 13.99 27.54 3.06
N ARG A 179 13.77 26.24 2.83
CA ARG A 179 12.99 25.36 3.70
C ARG A 179 13.68 24.01 3.89
N VAL A 180 13.31 23.32 4.96
CA VAL A 180 13.82 22.00 5.33
C VAL A 180 12.69 21.12 5.86
N SER A 181 12.87 19.80 5.78
CA SER A 181 11.95 18.85 6.41
C SER A 181 12.40 18.56 7.85
N VAL A 182 11.45 18.57 8.79
CA VAL A 182 11.69 18.39 10.22
C VAL A 182 10.81 17.25 10.75
N ALA A 183 11.40 16.31 11.47
CA ALA A 183 10.70 15.21 12.11
C ALA A 183 9.93 15.71 13.34
N ASP A 184 8.62 15.49 13.35
CA ASP A 184 7.75 15.68 14.53
C ASP A 184 6.59 14.68 14.46
N TYR A 185 6.80 13.54 15.12
CA TYR A 185 5.87 12.40 15.17
C TYR A 185 4.95 12.48 16.39
N SER A 186 4.76 13.67 16.96
CA SER A 186 3.79 13.91 18.02
C SER A 186 2.37 14.09 17.46
N ALA A 187 1.38 14.04 18.34
CA ALA A 187 -0.01 14.34 18.02
C ALA A 187 -0.21 15.81 17.60
N GLU A 188 0.61 16.74 18.12
CA GLU A 188 0.59 18.14 17.67
C GLU A 188 1.31 18.31 16.33
N GLY A 189 2.38 17.57 16.09
CA GLY A 189 3.03 17.48 14.77
C GLY A 189 2.06 16.99 13.69
N ALA A 190 1.23 15.99 14.02
CA ALA A 190 0.15 15.53 13.14
C ALA A 190 -0.93 16.58 12.89
N ALA A 191 -1.35 17.31 13.94
CA ALA A 191 -2.32 18.39 13.81
C ALA A 191 -1.78 19.57 12.98
N SER A 192 -0.52 19.94 13.18
CA SER A 192 0.19 20.97 12.42
C SER A 192 0.35 20.56 10.96
N SER A 193 0.79 19.33 10.72
CA SER A 193 0.90 18.77 9.36
C SER A 193 -0.44 18.87 8.62
N HIS A 194 -1.55 18.48 9.24
CA HIS A 194 -2.88 18.58 8.63
C HIS A 194 -3.27 20.01 8.26
N ARG A 195 -3.09 20.98 9.17
CA ARG A 195 -3.39 22.40 8.91
C ARG A 195 -2.54 22.93 7.75
N GLU A 196 -1.22 22.77 7.85
CA GLU A 196 -0.28 23.29 6.85
C GLU A 196 -0.44 22.61 5.48
N SER A 197 -0.75 21.31 5.44
CA SER A 197 -1.11 20.61 4.21
C SER A 197 -2.40 21.13 3.61
N SER A 198 -3.42 21.42 4.42
CA SER A 198 -4.68 22.00 3.94
C SER A 198 -4.47 23.38 3.30
N ASP A 199 -3.55 24.18 3.87
CA ASP A 199 -3.16 25.47 3.32
C ASP A 199 -2.45 25.31 1.96
N ARG A 200 -1.44 24.43 1.87
CA ARG A 200 -0.72 24.15 0.61
C ARG A 200 -1.61 23.52 -0.47
N LEU A 201 -2.56 22.69 -0.07
CA LEU A 201 -3.58 22.11 -0.95
C LEU A 201 -4.70 23.09 -1.29
N GLU A 202 -4.63 24.33 -0.81
CA GLU A 202 -5.55 25.42 -1.09
C GLU A 202 -7.02 25.03 -0.88
N GLY A 203 -7.32 24.41 0.27
CA GLY A 203 -8.69 24.06 0.66
C GLY A 203 -9.27 22.83 -0.05
N CYS A 204 -8.42 22.01 -0.70
CA CYS A 204 -8.86 20.66 -1.08
C CYS A 204 -9.06 19.81 0.16
N GLU A 205 -10.13 19.02 0.17
CA GLU A 205 -10.43 18.13 1.29
C GLU A 205 -9.34 17.04 1.41
N VAL A 206 -8.72 16.98 2.59
CA VAL A 206 -7.79 15.91 2.95
C VAL A 206 -8.61 14.68 3.36
N HIS A 207 -8.75 13.74 2.43
CA HIS A 207 -9.50 12.51 2.68
C HIS A 207 -8.81 11.61 3.72
N GLY A 208 -7.48 11.54 3.71
CA GLY A 208 -6.77 10.72 4.69
C GLY A 208 -5.34 11.14 4.99
N LEU A 209 -4.89 10.80 6.19
CA LEU A 209 -3.53 11.06 6.68
C LEU A 209 -2.82 9.75 6.99
N ARG A 210 -1.52 9.73 6.69
CA ARG A 210 -0.64 8.62 7.06
C ARG A 210 0.60 9.10 7.80
N VAL A 211 0.99 8.42 8.88
CA VAL A 211 2.31 8.66 9.48
C VAL A 211 3.38 8.19 8.50
N HIS A 212 4.30 9.09 8.13
CA HIS A 212 5.31 8.86 7.09
C HIS A 212 6.55 8.16 7.69
N ASP A 213 7.01 7.06 7.12
CA ASP A 213 8.32 6.44 7.37
C ASP A 213 8.73 6.33 8.85
N CYS A 214 7.82 5.84 9.71
CA CYS A 214 8.10 5.55 11.12
C CYS A 214 8.93 4.26 11.29
N GLU A 215 10.08 4.19 10.61
CA GLU A 215 10.86 2.97 10.34
C GLU A 215 12.17 2.90 11.15
N THR A 216 12.16 3.46 12.35
CA THR A 216 13.18 3.26 13.38
C THR A 216 12.50 3.02 14.72
N ASP A 217 13.17 2.35 15.67
CA ASP A 217 12.58 2.12 17.00
C ASP A 217 12.19 3.43 17.69
N PHE A 218 13.02 4.47 17.55
CA PHE A 218 12.74 5.81 18.07
C PHE A 218 11.48 6.43 17.44
N LEU A 219 11.39 6.45 16.11
CA LEU A 219 10.23 7.03 15.42
C LEU A 219 8.95 6.23 15.65
N LEU A 220 9.09 4.91 15.74
CA LEU A 220 7.97 4.03 16.04
C LEU A 220 7.44 4.26 17.46
N GLU A 221 8.32 4.42 18.45
CA GLU A 221 7.93 4.77 19.82
C GLU A 221 7.19 6.11 19.86
N GLN A 222 7.71 7.15 19.19
CA GLN A 222 7.04 8.45 19.06
C GLN A 222 5.68 8.34 18.36
N THR A 223 5.56 7.44 17.39
CA THR A 223 4.31 7.23 16.64
C THR A 223 3.23 6.54 17.48
N LEU A 224 3.62 5.54 18.28
CA LEU A 224 2.71 4.65 19.02
C LEU A 224 2.40 5.13 20.45
N GLY A 225 3.31 5.92 21.03
CA GLY A 225 3.25 6.39 22.41
C GLY A 225 2.04 7.27 22.72
N GLU A 226 1.88 7.58 24.02
CA GLU A 226 0.92 8.58 24.45
C GLU A 226 1.27 9.93 23.85
N GLY A 227 0.29 10.60 23.23
CA GLY A 227 0.55 11.85 22.50
C GLY A 227 1.32 11.66 21.19
N GLY A 228 1.39 10.44 20.65
CA GLY A 228 2.04 10.14 19.37
C GLY A 228 1.20 10.46 18.13
N ALA A 229 1.82 10.41 16.95
CA ALA A 229 1.20 10.79 15.68
C ALA A 229 -0.04 9.97 15.35
N LEU A 230 -0.09 8.67 15.67
CA LEU A 230 -1.28 7.85 15.44
C LEU A 230 -2.48 8.32 16.27
N GLU A 231 -2.24 8.73 17.52
CA GLU A 231 -3.29 9.32 18.35
C GLU A 231 -3.77 10.66 17.77
N GLY A 232 -2.84 11.48 17.27
CA GLY A 232 -3.15 12.74 16.60
C GLY A 232 -4.05 12.56 15.38
N ILE A 233 -3.70 11.67 14.44
CA ILE A 233 -4.53 11.43 13.25
C ILE A 233 -5.86 10.74 13.60
N ALA A 234 -5.88 9.85 14.61
CA ALA A 234 -7.11 9.22 15.07
C ALA A 234 -8.08 10.25 15.69
N ARG A 235 -7.55 11.25 16.40
CA ARG A 235 -8.32 12.40 16.89
C ARG A 235 -8.89 13.22 15.73
N LEU A 236 -8.09 13.57 14.72
CA LEU A 236 -8.58 14.29 13.53
C LEU A 236 -9.70 13.54 12.81
N LYS A 237 -9.59 12.20 12.71
CA LYS A 237 -10.65 11.36 12.15
C LYS A 237 -11.93 11.38 12.99
N ARG A 238 -11.84 11.27 14.32
CA ARG A 238 -12.99 11.36 15.23
C ARG A 238 -13.68 12.73 15.18
N GLU A 239 -12.91 13.79 14.93
CA GLU A 239 -13.42 15.15 14.73
C GLU A 239 -14.05 15.36 13.33
N GLY A 240 -14.01 14.35 12.45
CA GLY A 240 -14.57 14.43 11.10
C GLY A 240 -13.74 15.26 10.13
N LYS A 241 -12.49 15.61 10.47
CA LYS A 241 -11.60 16.40 9.60
C LYS A 241 -10.98 15.59 8.47
N ILE A 242 -10.86 14.28 8.68
CA ILE A 242 -10.38 13.31 7.69
C ILE A 242 -11.26 12.06 7.76
N SER A 243 -11.30 11.30 6.67
CA SER A 243 -12.06 10.06 6.59
C SER A 243 -11.22 8.80 6.86
N SER A 244 -9.90 8.87 6.67
CA SER A 244 -9.00 7.72 6.78
C SER A 244 -7.71 8.04 7.53
N ALA A 245 -7.34 7.18 8.47
CA ALA A 245 -6.09 7.23 9.20
C ALA A 245 -5.21 6.03 8.83
N GLY A 246 -3.89 6.22 8.75
CA GLY A 246 -2.99 5.13 8.40
C GLY A 246 -1.52 5.39 8.65
N ILE A 247 -0.70 4.53 8.06
CA ILE A 247 0.76 4.65 8.01
C ILE A 247 1.24 4.45 6.57
N GLY A 248 2.35 5.10 6.21
CA GLY A 248 3.02 4.93 4.94
C GLY A 248 4.48 4.61 5.20
N VAL A 249 4.92 3.41 4.87
CA VAL A 249 6.28 2.91 5.17
C VAL A 249 6.83 2.10 4.00
N ASN A 250 8.14 1.86 3.99
CA ASN A 250 8.81 1.00 3.03
C ASN A 250 9.01 -0.43 3.56
N ASP A 251 9.16 -0.59 4.87
CA ASP A 251 9.47 -1.83 5.56
C ASP A 251 8.19 -2.46 6.14
N PRO A 252 7.80 -3.66 5.65
CA PRO A 252 6.61 -4.33 6.13
C PRO A 252 6.69 -4.80 7.59
N GLU A 253 7.88 -4.92 8.18
CA GLU A 253 8.05 -5.29 9.59
C GLU A 253 7.55 -4.18 10.51
N TYR A 254 7.92 -2.92 10.24
CA TYR A 254 7.42 -1.78 11.01
C TYR A 254 5.90 -1.63 10.88
N ALA A 255 5.36 -1.83 9.67
CA ALA A 255 3.90 -1.85 9.49
C ALA A 255 3.23 -2.92 10.35
N LEU A 256 3.78 -4.14 10.39
CA LEU A 256 3.26 -5.21 11.23
C LEU A 256 3.33 -4.85 12.73
N ARG A 257 4.43 -4.26 13.20
CA ARG A 257 4.57 -3.80 14.59
C ARG A 257 3.51 -2.75 14.94
N VAL A 258 3.23 -1.80 14.05
CA VAL A 258 2.15 -0.83 14.24
C VAL A 258 0.80 -1.53 14.35
N LEU A 259 0.46 -2.39 13.38
CA LEU A 259 -0.86 -3.06 13.35
C LEU A 259 -1.07 -4.01 14.53
N GLN A 260 -0.01 -4.58 15.08
CA GLN A 260 -0.06 -5.47 16.25
C GLN A 260 -0.06 -4.71 17.59
N SER A 261 0.23 -3.40 17.57
CA SER A 261 0.18 -2.56 18.76
C SER A 261 -1.27 -2.26 19.17
N PRO A 262 -1.51 -1.76 20.40
CA PRO A 262 -2.82 -1.26 20.82
C PRO A 262 -3.41 -0.15 19.94
N ARG A 263 -2.56 0.60 19.21
CA ARG A 263 -2.95 1.65 18.26
C ARG A 263 -3.27 1.11 16.86
N GLY A 264 -2.98 -0.17 16.59
CA GLY A 264 -3.26 -0.79 15.29
C GLY A 264 -4.74 -0.78 14.91
N LYS A 265 -5.65 -0.72 15.90
CA LYS A 265 -7.10 -0.59 15.69
C LYS A 265 -7.52 0.76 15.09
N ASP A 266 -6.67 1.78 15.18
CA ASP A 266 -6.94 3.13 14.68
C ASP A 266 -6.46 3.28 13.22
N VAL A 267 -5.86 2.23 12.64
CA VAL A 267 -5.29 2.21 11.28
C VAL A 267 -6.29 1.61 10.30
N ASP A 268 -6.81 2.43 9.39
CA ASP A 268 -7.71 1.99 8.31
C ASP A 268 -6.95 1.44 7.11
N CYS A 269 -5.79 2.03 6.82
CA CYS A 269 -4.97 1.67 5.67
C CYS A 269 -3.47 1.69 5.96
N VAL A 270 -2.75 0.81 5.28
CA VAL A 270 -1.29 0.83 5.19
C VAL A 270 -0.89 1.13 3.75
N MET A 271 -0.12 2.19 3.56
CA MET A 271 0.64 2.38 2.33
C MET A 271 1.99 1.66 2.47
N ILE A 272 2.25 0.70 1.59
CA ILE A 272 3.52 -0.04 1.56
C ILE A 272 4.25 0.28 0.25
N ALA A 273 5.43 0.89 0.35
CA ALA A 273 6.20 1.31 -0.81
C ALA A 273 7.37 0.35 -1.08
N GLY A 274 7.44 -0.17 -2.30
CA GLY A 274 8.60 -0.95 -2.78
C GLY A 274 8.71 -2.39 -2.27
N SER A 275 7.84 -2.82 -1.34
CA SER A 275 7.87 -4.17 -0.73
C SER A 275 6.81 -5.15 -1.24
N TRP A 276 5.99 -4.73 -2.21
CA TRP A 276 5.07 -5.61 -2.95
C TRP A 276 5.05 -5.31 -4.46
N ASN A 277 6.00 -5.87 -5.20
CA ASN A 277 6.11 -5.79 -6.65
C ASN A 277 6.76 -7.08 -7.20
N LEU A 278 7.01 -7.15 -8.51
CA LEU A 278 7.61 -8.33 -9.14
C LEU A 278 9.00 -8.69 -8.58
N LEU A 279 9.74 -7.70 -8.09
CA LEU A 279 11.12 -7.86 -7.61
C LEU A 279 11.20 -8.09 -6.11
N ASP A 280 10.32 -7.47 -5.33
CA ASP A 280 10.27 -7.57 -3.87
C ASP A 280 8.87 -7.94 -3.38
N GLN A 281 8.79 -9.01 -2.59
CA GLN A 281 7.54 -9.59 -2.10
C GLN A 281 7.59 -9.81 -0.59
N SER A 282 8.48 -9.09 0.10
CA SER A 282 8.66 -9.13 1.55
C SER A 282 7.39 -8.77 2.33
N ALA A 283 6.49 -7.98 1.75
CA ALA A 283 5.22 -7.61 2.38
C ALA A 283 4.19 -8.75 2.48
N TYR A 284 4.47 -9.98 2.02
CA TYR A 284 3.50 -11.08 2.04
C TYR A 284 2.82 -11.31 3.41
N SER A 285 3.60 -11.29 4.50
CA SER A 285 3.08 -11.48 5.87
C SER A 285 2.22 -10.29 6.32
N LEU A 286 2.61 -9.06 5.95
CA LEU A 286 1.82 -7.85 6.19
C LEU A 286 0.47 -7.94 5.47
N LEU A 287 0.46 -8.30 4.19
CA LEU A 287 -0.78 -8.43 3.40
C LEU A 287 -1.74 -9.47 3.98
N LEU A 288 -1.22 -10.59 4.48
CA LEU A 288 -2.00 -11.59 5.21
C LEU A 288 -2.60 -11.03 6.50
N HIS A 289 -1.84 -10.23 7.24
CA HIS A 289 -2.35 -9.58 8.44
C HIS A 289 -3.45 -8.57 8.08
N CYS A 290 -3.20 -7.66 7.14
CA CYS A 290 -4.18 -6.67 6.68
C CYS A 290 -5.49 -7.31 6.23
N GLN A 291 -5.42 -8.41 5.47
CA GLN A 291 -6.60 -9.16 5.07
C GLN A 291 -7.41 -9.69 6.26
N ARG A 292 -6.75 -10.19 7.30
CA ARG A 292 -7.43 -10.74 8.49
C ARG A 292 -8.03 -9.65 9.37
N SER A 293 -7.36 -8.51 9.46
CA SER A 293 -7.74 -7.38 10.31
C SER A 293 -8.68 -6.39 9.60
N GLY A 294 -8.96 -6.58 8.31
CA GLY A 294 -9.80 -5.69 7.52
C GLY A 294 -9.13 -4.36 7.13
N VAL A 295 -7.81 -4.25 7.32
CA VAL A 295 -7.03 -3.06 6.97
C VAL A 295 -6.77 -3.04 5.47
N GLU A 296 -7.00 -1.90 4.83
CA GLU A 296 -6.76 -1.73 3.40
C GLU A 296 -5.27 -1.55 3.11
N VAL A 297 -4.83 -2.00 1.93
CA VAL A 297 -3.46 -1.79 1.47
C VAL A 297 -3.45 -0.89 0.25
N HIS A 298 -2.64 0.16 0.33
CA HIS A 298 -2.32 1.05 -0.80
C HIS A 298 -0.89 0.77 -1.23
N ASN A 299 -0.71 0.08 -2.34
CA ASN A 299 0.61 -0.37 -2.76
C ASN A 299 1.33 0.69 -3.60
N ALA A 300 2.57 1.03 -3.26
CA ALA A 300 3.39 2.00 -3.98
C ALA A 300 4.72 1.39 -4.43
N GLY A 301 5.41 2.03 -5.36
CA GLY A 301 6.66 1.48 -5.91
C GLY A 301 6.43 0.22 -6.75
N VAL A 302 5.29 0.15 -7.45
CA VAL A 302 4.87 -1.03 -8.24
C VAL A 302 5.81 -1.37 -9.39
N PHE A 303 6.54 -0.37 -9.89
CA PHE A 303 7.58 -0.53 -10.92
C PHE A 303 9.01 -0.63 -10.34
N ALA A 304 9.14 -0.87 -9.03
CA ALA A 304 10.41 -1.00 -8.31
C ALA A 304 11.37 0.18 -8.58
N SER A 305 10.91 1.42 -8.32
CA SER A 305 11.62 2.67 -8.60
C SER A 305 12.04 2.87 -10.08
N GLY A 306 11.43 2.15 -11.02
CA GLY A 306 11.64 2.34 -12.44
C GLY A 306 12.38 1.18 -13.11
N LEU A 307 13.06 0.29 -12.37
CA LEU A 307 13.82 -0.81 -12.96
C LEU A 307 12.97 -1.71 -13.89
N ILE A 308 11.70 -1.90 -13.56
CA ILE A 308 10.77 -2.72 -14.38
C ILE A 308 10.53 -2.06 -15.75
N VAL A 309 10.40 -0.73 -15.78
CA VAL A 309 10.00 0.07 -16.95
C VAL A 309 11.18 0.77 -17.65
N GLY A 310 12.41 0.35 -17.37
CA GLY A 310 13.61 0.80 -18.11
C GLY A 310 14.54 1.73 -17.33
N GLY A 311 14.18 2.12 -16.11
CA GLY A 311 15.07 2.80 -15.18
C GLY A 311 16.17 1.88 -14.61
N ASN A 312 17.00 2.43 -13.73
CA ASN A 312 18.17 1.77 -13.16
C ASN A 312 18.19 1.75 -11.63
N THR A 313 17.09 2.14 -10.97
CA THR A 313 17.00 2.19 -9.49
C THR A 313 15.99 1.19 -8.94
N VAL A 314 16.18 0.78 -7.68
CA VAL A 314 15.27 -0.01 -6.85
C VAL A 314 15.37 0.54 -5.43
N ARG A 315 14.23 0.75 -4.75
CA ARG A 315 14.20 1.39 -3.41
C ARG A 315 14.97 2.71 -3.41
N TYR A 316 14.78 3.50 -4.46
CA TYR A 316 15.38 4.82 -4.67
C TYR A 316 16.91 4.85 -4.77
N GLN A 317 17.55 3.68 -4.89
CA GLN A 317 19.00 3.51 -4.99
C GLN A 317 19.38 2.77 -6.27
N PRO A 318 20.62 2.87 -6.78
CA PRO A 318 21.07 2.09 -7.93
C PRO A 318 20.80 0.59 -7.77
N ALA A 319 20.25 -0.03 -8.81
CA ALA A 319 19.83 -1.42 -8.77
C ALA A 319 21.02 -2.37 -8.64
N GLN A 320 20.99 -3.25 -7.64
CA GLN A 320 21.96 -4.33 -7.50
C GLN A 320 21.78 -5.39 -8.60
N ARG A 321 22.86 -6.11 -8.93
CA ARG A 321 22.88 -7.12 -9.99
C ARG A 321 21.80 -8.19 -9.84
N ALA A 322 21.55 -8.65 -8.62
CA ALA A 322 20.50 -9.64 -8.34
C ALA A 322 19.10 -9.15 -8.77
N MET A 323 18.79 -7.87 -8.58
CA MET A 323 17.51 -7.28 -8.98
C MET A 323 17.41 -7.10 -10.49
N ILE A 324 18.51 -6.69 -11.14
CA ILE A 324 18.59 -6.60 -12.61
C ILE A 324 18.37 -7.97 -13.26
N ASP A 325 19.03 -9.01 -12.73
CA ASP A 325 18.88 -10.38 -13.24
C ASP A 325 17.47 -10.91 -13.00
N LYS A 326 16.86 -10.63 -11.84
CA LYS A 326 15.44 -10.97 -11.58
C LYS A 326 14.50 -10.25 -12.54
N ALA A 327 14.71 -8.96 -12.83
CA ALA A 327 13.93 -8.22 -13.82
C ALA A 327 14.09 -8.81 -15.23
N ARG A 328 15.31 -9.23 -15.62
CA ARG A 328 15.55 -9.91 -16.91
C ARG A 328 14.75 -11.21 -17.01
N ARG A 329 14.74 -12.02 -15.96
CA ARG A 329 13.96 -13.27 -15.91
C ARG A 329 12.47 -13.02 -16.07
N TRP A 330 11.94 -11.97 -15.41
CA TRP A 330 10.56 -11.53 -15.62
C TRP A 330 10.30 -11.12 -17.06
N ARG A 331 11.18 -10.35 -17.71
CA ARG A 331 11.02 -9.97 -19.13
C ARG A 331 10.93 -11.19 -20.05
N VAL A 332 11.84 -12.16 -19.87
CA VAL A 332 11.85 -13.42 -20.64
C VAL A 332 10.57 -14.22 -20.41
N LEU A 333 10.06 -14.26 -19.17
CA LEU A 333 8.78 -14.91 -18.88
C LEU A 333 7.60 -14.19 -19.53
N CYS A 334 7.51 -12.87 -19.41
CA CYS A 334 6.43 -12.09 -20.02
C CYS A 334 6.42 -12.26 -21.55
N GLN A 335 7.59 -12.25 -22.19
CA GLN A 335 7.72 -12.46 -23.63
C GLN A 335 7.22 -13.84 -24.09
N ARG A 336 7.47 -14.91 -23.32
CA ARG A 336 6.96 -16.27 -23.63
C ARG A 336 5.44 -16.35 -23.60
N HIS A 337 4.78 -15.46 -22.86
CA HIS A 337 3.33 -15.39 -22.68
C HIS A 337 2.70 -14.20 -23.43
N ASP A 338 3.43 -13.56 -24.34
CA ASP A 338 2.97 -12.39 -25.11
C ASP A 338 2.41 -11.26 -24.24
N CYS A 339 2.99 -11.06 -23.05
CA CYS A 339 2.60 -10.01 -22.11
C CYS A 339 3.68 -8.93 -22.03
N LYS A 340 3.30 -7.67 -21.82
CA LYS A 340 4.25 -6.62 -21.46
C LYS A 340 4.53 -6.68 -19.96
N ILE A 341 5.80 -6.49 -19.57
CA ILE A 341 6.18 -6.55 -18.14
C ILE A 341 5.46 -5.50 -17.28
N ALA A 342 5.10 -4.34 -17.84
CA ALA A 342 4.34 -3.31 -17.13
C ALA A 342 2.92 -3.78 -16.78
N GLU A 343 2.23 -4.47 -17.70
CA GLU A 343 0.90 -5.07 -17.48
C GLU A 343 0.96 -6.10 -16.35
N VAL A 344 1.97 -6.99 -16.40
CA VAL A 344 2.21 -8.01 -15.38
C VAL A 344 2.55 -7.39 -14.03
N ALA A 345 3.33 -6.31 -14.00
CA ALA A 345 3.69 -5.62 -12.77
C ALA A 345 2.49 -4.98 -12.07
N LEU A 346 1.62 -4.29 -12.82
CA LEU A 346 0.40 -3.69 -12.28
C LEU A 346 -0.59 -4.76 -11.82
N ALA A 347 -0.77 -5.83 -12.61
CA ALA A 347 -1.62 -6.95 -12.23
C ALA A 347 -1.13 -7.64 -10.96
N PHE A 348 0.18 -7.89 -10.82
CA PHE A 348 0.77 -8.46 -9.61
C PHE A 348 0.59 -7.53 -8.40
N ALA A 349 0.87 -6.23 -8.57
CA ALA A 349 0.76 -5.24 -7.53
C ALA A 349 -0.66 -5.13 -6.95
N PHE A 350 -1.68 -5.31 -7.79
CA PHE A 350 -3.09 -5.29 -7.41
C PHE A 350 -3.69 -6.68 -7.12
N LEU A 351 -2.92 -7.76 -7.29
CA LEU A 351 -3.43 -9.12 -7.21
C LEU A 351 -4.13 -9.46 -5.87
N PRO A 352 -3.61 -9.11 -4.68
CA PRO A 352 -4.26 -9.43 -3.42
C PRO A 352 -5.50 -8.59 -3.15
N LYS A 353 -6.63 -9.20 -2.77
CA LYS A 353 -7.93 -8.50 -2.55
C LYS A 353 -7.90 -7.41 -1.46
N CYS A 354 -6.95 -7.49 -0.52
CA CYS A 354 -6.72 -6.45 0.49
C CYS A 354 -6.02 -5.20 -0.08
N VAL A 355 -5.33 -5.30 -1.22
CA VAL A 355 -4.83 -4.13 -1.96
C VAL A 355 -6.03 -3.45 -2.63
N LYS A 356 -6.35 -2.24 -2.17
CA LYS A 356 -7.48 -1.44 -2.68
C LYS A 356 -7.06 -0.34 -3.62
N LYS A 357 -5.80 0.09 -3.51
CA LYS A 357 -5.24 1.12 -4.37
C LYS A 357 -3.82 0.78 -4.78
N ILE A 358 -3.41 1.28 -5.94
CA ILE A 358 -2.00 1.35 -6.31
C ILE A 358 -1.57 2.79 -6.57
N ALA A 359 -0.40 3.18 -6.12
CA ALA A 359 0.19 4.48 -6.42
C ALA A 359 1.11 4.38 -7.63
N VAL A 360 0.86 5.23 -8.63
CA VAL A 360 1.67 5.32 -9.86
C VAL A 360 2.20 6.74 -9.97
N GLY A 361 3.51 6.89 -9.98
CA GLY A 361 4.18 8.17 -10.24
C GLY A 361 4.48 8.31 -11.73
N VAL A 362 4.07 9.43 -12.31
CA VAL A 362 4.28 9.78 -13.72
C VAL A 362 4.60 11.26 -13.82
N LYS A 363 5.40 11.63 -14.82
CA LYS A 363 5.80 13.00 -15.12
C LYS A 363 5.18 13.53 -16.41
N THR A 364 4.70 12.65 -17.28
CA THR A 364 4.08 13.04 -18.55
C THR A 364 2.71 12.42 -18.76
N VAL A 365 1.90 13.06 -19.60
CA VAL A 365 0.60 12.54 -20.06
C VAL A 365 0.76 11.19 -20.77
N GLY A 366 1.85 11.00 -21.51
CA GLY A 366 2.17 9.74 -22.18
C GLY A 366 2.35 8.59 -21.18
N GLU A 367 3.20 8.78 -20.17
CA GLU A 367 3.44 7.80 -19.10
C GLU A 367 2.15 7.46 -18.34
N LEU A 368 1.30 8.45 -18.07
CA LEU A 368 -0.02 8.24 -17.46
C LEU A 368 -0.90 7.33 -18.31
N ARG A 369 -1.04 7.64 -19.60
CA ARG A 369 -1.85 6.85 -20.53
C ARG A 369 -1.32 5.43 -20.68
N GLU A 370 -0.01 5.26 -20.80
CA GLU A 370 0.63 3.95 -20.86
C GLU A 370 0.38 3.14 -19.59
N SER A 371 0.52 3.76 -18.42
CA SER A 371 0.25 3.11 -17.12
C SER A 371 -1.21 2.69 -16.99
N LEU A 372 -2.16 3.56 -17.37
CA LEU A 372 -3.59 3.28 -17.30
C LEU A 372 -4.06 2.30 -18.39
N GLN A 373 -3.40 2.24 -19.54
CA GLN A 373 -3.68 1.25 -20.58
C GLN A 373 -3.14 -0.13 -20.18
N ALA A 374 -2.01 -0.18 -19.49
CA ALA A 374 -1.48 -1.40 -18.90
C ALA A 374 -2.34 -1.88 -17.72
N ALA A 375 -2.91 -0.94 -16.96
CA ALA A 375 -3.94 -1.22 -15.97
C ALA A 375 -5.20 -1.80 -16.66
N GLY A 376 -5.63 -2.99 -16.22
CA GLY A 376 -6.84 -3.63 -16.75
C GLY A 376 -6.60 -4.62 -17.89
N ARG A 377 -5.35 -4.80 -18.36
CA ARG A 377 -5.01 -5.90 -19.26
C ARG A 377 -5.03 -7.25 -18.50
N PRO A 378 -5.78 -8.26 -18.98
CA PRO A 378 -5.74 -9.58 -18.37
C PRO A 378 -4.35 -10.20 -18.45
N VAL A 379 -3.96 -10.93 -17.41
CA VAL A 379 -2.70 -11.70 -17.37
C VAL A 379 -3.03 -13.19 -17.30
N PRO A 380 -2.53 -14.01 -18.23
CA PRO A 380 -2.80 -15.45 -18.27
C PRO A 380 -2.41 -16.15 -16.97
N ARG A 381 -3.21 -17.14 -16.58
CA ARG A 381 -2.95 -17.93 -15.37
C ARG A 381 -1.64 -18.72 -15.49
N GLU A 382 -1.32 -19.15 -16.70
CA GLU A 382 -0.14 -19.92 -17.07
C GLU A 382 1.14 -19.15 -16.74
N LEU A 383 1.15 -17.83 -16.97
CA LEU A 383 2.28 -16.95 -16.62
C LEU A 383 2.57 -17.02 -15.12
N TRP A 384 1.53 -16.95 -14.27
CA TRP A 384 1.72 -17.03 -12.82
C TRP A 384 2.18 -18.40 -12.35
N GLN A 385 1.70 -19.47 -12.99
CA GLN A 385 2.15 -20.83 -12.70
C GLN A 385 3.63 -21.04 -13.06
N ASP A 386 4.07 -20.51 -14.21
CA ASP A 386 5.47 -20.51 -14.62
C ASP A 386 6.34 -19.66 -13.70
N ALA A 387 5.89 -18.45 -13.35
CA ALA A 387 6.59 -17.60 -12.40
C ALA A 387 6.82 -18.31 -11.05
N ARG A 388 5.84 -19.12 -10.60
CA ARG A 388 5.99 -19.94 -9.40
C ARG A 388 7.00 -21.07 -9.60
N ARG A 389 6.96 -21.79 -10.73
CA ARG A 389 7.93 -22.85 -11.06
C ARG A 389 9.36 -22.32 -11.10
N GLU A 390 9.52 -21.11 -11.61
CA GLU A 390 10.82 -20.43 -11.69
C GLU A 390 11.25 -19.76 -10.37
N GLY A 391 10.40 -19.76 -9.33
CA GLY A 391 10.72 -19.10 -8.05
C GLY A 391 10.77 -17.56 -8.15
N LEU A 392 10.05 -16.97 -9.11
CA LEU A 392 9.91 -15.52 -9.26
C LEU A 392 8.84 -14.93 -8.33
N ILE A 393 7.93 -15.76 -7.83
CA ILE A 393 6.90 -15.38 -6.86
C ILE A 393 6.96 -16.22 -5.59
N VAL A 394 6.55 -15.63 -4.47
CA VAL A 394 6.57 -16.28 -3.16
C VAL A 394 5.69 -17.53 -3.17
N PRO A 395 6.13 -18.66 -2.58
CA PRO A 395 5.40 -19.93 -2.60
C PRO A 395 3.99 -19.88 -2.00
N GLY A 396 3.71 -18.87 -1.17
CA GLY A 396 2.41 -18.63 -0.55
C GLY A 396 1.31 -18.26 -1.56
N LEU A 397 1.66 -17.68 -2.71
CA LEU A 397 0.71 -17.34 -3.77
C LEU A 397 0.32 -18.59 -4.55
N LYS A 398 -1.00 -18.84 -4.65
CA LYS A 398 -1.56 -20.03 -5.30
C LYS A 398 -2.56 -19.61 -6.37
N PHE A 399 -2.17 -19.85 -7.61
CA PHE A 399 -2.95 -19.61 -8.83
C PHE A 399 -3.57 -20.90 -9.32
#